data_AF-A0A3T2UZF7-F1
#
_entry.id   AF-A0A3T2UZF7-F1
#
_cell.length_a   1.000
_cell.length_b   1.000
_cell.length_c   1.000
_cell.angle_alpha   90.00
_cell.angle_beta   90.00
_cell.angle_gamma   90.00
#
_symmetry.space_group_name_H-M   'P 1'
#
loop_
_entity.id
_entity.type
_entity.pdbx_description
1 polymer ?
#
loop_
_entity_poly.entity_id
_entity_poly.type
_entity_poly.pdbx_seq_one_letter_code
_entity_poly.pdbx_strand_id
1 'polypeptide(L)' 'TLVEEDKALLIGNGLKLRLLDENASPYTFNKYAEYADFTSDMLVYEKTYTAELSSIAGTPIEAGPFDTVVLFKINYN' A
#
# COMPACT_ATOMS: atom_id res chain seq x y z
N THR A 1 -14.74 -3.07 1.89
CA THR A 1 -14.46 -2.15 0.76
C THR A 1 -13.61 -1.04 1.30
N LEU A 2 -12.55 -0.64 0.61
CA LEU A 2 -11.75 0.53 1.01
C LEU A 2 -12.59 1.80 0.89
N VAL A 3 -12.53 2.67 1.88
CA VAL A 3 -13.11 4.03 1.86
C VAL A 3 -12.03 5.08 1.57
N GLU A 4 -12.45 6.32 1.36
CA GLU A 4 -11.51 7.41 1.14
C GLU A 4 -10.56 7.57 2.34
N GLU A 5 -9.28 7.83 2.07
CA GLU A 5 -8.21 7.97 3.07
C GLU A 5 -7.79 6.67 3.80
N ASP A 6 -8.27 5.50 3.36
CA ASP A 6 -7.80 4.24 3.93
C ASP A 6 -6.32 4.00 3.67
N LYS A 7 -5.57 3.78 4.75
CA LYS A 7 -4.13 3.48 4.73
C LYS A 7 -3.81 2.00 4.97
N ALA A 8 -4.84 1.17 5.03
CA ALA A 8 -4.70 -0.26 5.25
C ALA A 8 -5.80 -1.02 4.51
N LEU A 9 -5.42 -2.15 3.90
CA LEU A 9 -6.36 -3.12 3.33
C LEU A 9 -6.68 -4.17 4.40
N LEU A 10 -7.96 -4.34 4.72
CA LEU A 10 -8.42 -5.40 5.63
C LEU A 10 -8.53 -6.71 4.86
N ILE A 11 -7.83 -7.75 5.33
CA ILE A 11 -7.75 -9.06 4.65
C ILE A 11 -9.00 -9.91 4.95
N GLY A 12 -9.65 -9.66 6.09
CA GLY A 12 -10.86 -10.35 6.52
C GLY A 12 -10.63 -11.43 7.57
N ASN A 13 -9.39 -11.89 7.77
CA ASN A 13 -9.02 -12.88 8.79
C ASN A 13 -8.42 -12.25 10.07
N GLY A 14 -8.80 -11.00 10.37
CA GLY A 14 -8.23 -10.24 11.49
C GLY A 14 -6.87 -9.57 11.22
N LEU A 15 -6.31 -9.76 10.02
CA LEU A 15 -5.11 -9.06 9.56
C LEU A 15 -5.45 -7.84 8.70
N LYS A 16 -4.52 -6.89 8.69
CA LYS A 16 -4.48 -5.76 7.76
C LYS A 16 -3.12 -5.66 7.09
N LEU A 17 -3.14 -5.23 5.84
CA LEU A 17 -1.96 -4.94 5.02
C LEU A 17 -1.80 -3.43 4.87
N ARG A 18 -0.60 -2.92 5.16
CA ARG A 18 -0.18 -1.55 4.81
C ARG A 18 0.95 -1.62 3.79
N LEU A 19 0.98 -0.65 2.89
CA LEU A 19 2.15 -0.40 2.05
C LEU A 19 2.84 0.85 2.59
N LEU A 20 4.13 0.75 2.88
CA LEU A 20 4.92 1.85 3.42
C LEU A 20 5.90 2.37 2.36
N ASP A 21 6.14 3.68 2.38
CA ASP A 21 7.22 4.31 1.62
C ASP A 21 8.60 4.10 2.27
N GLU A 22 9.63 4.68 1.65
CA GLU A 22 11.01 4.63 2.13
C GLU A 22 11.23 5.23 3.52
N ASN A 23 10.30 6.07 3.99
CA ASN A 23 10.31 6.69 5.31
C ASN A 23 9.41 5.96 6.31
N ALA A 24 9.00 4.71 5.98
CA ALA A 24 8.04 3.91 6.75
C ALA A 24 6.66 4.57 6.93
N SER A 25 6.32 5.55 6.10
CA SER A 25 5.00 6.20 6.13
C SER A 25 4.00 5.42 5.26
N PRO A 26 2.77 5.20 5.75
CA PRO A 26 1.80 4.40 5.03
C PRO A 26 1.13 5.15 3.87
N TYR A 27 1.05 4.49 2.71
CA TYR A 27 0.30 4.97 1.55
C TYR A 27 -1.20 4.94 1.80
N THR A 28 -1.89 5.96 1.28
CA THR A 28 -3.34 5.96 1.14
C THR A 28 -3.72 5.19 -0.13
N PHE A 29 -4.59 4.19 -0.01
CA PHE A 29 -5.08 3.42 -1.14
C PHE A 29 -6.03 4.25 -2.02
N ASN A 30 -6.13 3.89 -3.30
CA ASN A 30 -7.02 4.53 -4.28
C ASN A 30 -6.79 6.05 -4.47
N LYS A 31 -5.57 6.54 -4.19
CA LYS A 31 -5.15 7.90 -4.48
C LYS A 31 -3.94 7.87 -5.41
N TYR A 32 -3.91 8.83 -6.35
CA TYR A 32 -2.72 9.09 -7.13
C TYR A 32 -1.82 10.04 -6.35
N ALA A 33 -0.55 9.68 -6.25
CA ALA A 33 0.53 10.56 -5.81
C ALA A 33 1.53 10.67 -6.96
N GLU A 34 2.33 11.74 -6.96
CA GLU A 34 3.42 11.88 -7.91
C GLU A 34 4.40 10.71 -7.76
N TYR A 35 4.62 9.98 -8.86
CA TYR A 35 5.54 8.85 -8.87
C TYR A 35 6.98 9.34 -9.04
N ALA A 36 7.24 10.19 -10.02
CA ALA A 36 8.56 10.74 -10.31
C ALA A 36 8.42 12.05 -11.09
N ASP A 37 9.39 12.95 -10.92
CA ASP A 37 9.57 14.15 -11.74
C ASP A 37 10.68 13.90 -12.78
N PHE A 38 10.28 13.91 -14.06
CA PHE A 38 11.17 13.71 -15.21
C PHE A 38 11.52 15.01 -15.94
N THR A 39 11.29 16.18 -15.33
CA THR A 39 11.69 17.47 -15.92
C THR A 39 13.21 17.71 -15.90
N SER A 40 13.95 16.85 -15.20
CA SER A 40 15.41 16.84 -15.16
C SER A 40 16.01 15.82 -16.14
N ASP A 41 17.35 15.77 -16.21
CA ASP A 41 18.06 14.78 -17.03
C ASP A 41 17.91 13.32 -16.54
N MET A 42 17.17 13.09 -15.45
CA MET A 42 17.00 11.78 -14.85
C MET A 42 15.92 10.99 -15.56
N LEU A 43 16.32 9.93 -16.28
CA LEU A 43 15.41 9.10 -17.09
C LEU A 43 15.01 7.77 -16.42
N VAL A 44 15.57 7.47 -15.25
CA VAL A 44 15.32 6.23 -14.51
C VAL A 44 14.94 6.59 -13.08
N TYR A 45 13.82 6.04 -12.61
CA TYR A 45 13.33 6.26 -11.26
C TYR A 45 12.89 4.92 -10.63
N GLU A 46 13.41 4.64 -9.45
CA GLU A 46 13.11 3.44 -8.67
C GLU A 46 12.39 3.84 -7.38
N LYS A 47 11.37 3.08 -6.97
CA LYS A 47 10.76 3.19 -5.64
C LYS A 47 10.79 1.84 -4.95
N THR A 48 11.19 1.86 -3.68
CA THR A 48 11.04 0.72 -2.78
C THR A 48 9.77 0.87 -1.95
N TYR A 49 9.02 -0.22 -1.81
CA TYR A 49 7.83 -0.29 -0.98
C TYR A 49 7.99 -1.41 0.04
N THR A 50 7.52 -1.18 1.26
CA THR A 50 7.45 -2.24 2.29
C THR A 50 6.01 -2.69 2.47
N ALA A 51 5.74 -3.98 2.27
CA ALA A 51 4.47 -4.59 2.63
C ALA A 51 4.50 -4.98 4.11
N GLU A 52 3.65 -4.36 4.91
CA GLU A 52 3.55 -4.61 6.35
C GLU A 52 2.22 -5.29 6.69
N LEU A 53 2.32 -6.44 7.36
CA LEU A 53 1.18 -7.19 7.87
C LEU A 53 1.08 -7.00 9.38
N SER A 54 -0.10 -6.62 9.89
CA SER A 54 -0.34 -6.47 11.32
C SER A 54 -1.76 -6.89 11.70
N SER A 55 -1.99 -7.11 12.99
CA SER A 55 -3.33 -7.41 13.52
C SER A 55 -4.21 -6.17 13.56
N ILE A 56 -5.51 -6.40 13.44
CA ILE A 56 -6.54 -5.40 13.75
C ILE A 56 -6.82 -5.47 15.25
N ALA A 57 -6.72 -4.32 15.94
CA ALA A 57 -6.94 -4.26 17.38
C ALA A 57 -8.33 -4.80 17.74
N GLY A 58 -8.40 -5.69 18.73
CA GLY A 58 -9.65 -6.30 19.18
C GLY A 58 -10.24 -7.37 18.24
N THR A 59 -9.57 -7.70 17.13
CA THR A 59 -10.03 -8.75 16.20
C THR A 59 -9.10 -9.96 16.30
N PRO A 60 -9.61 -11.16 16.64
CA PRO A 60 -8.82 -12.39 16.59
C PRO A 60 -8.29 -12.65 15.17
N ILE A 61 -7.10 -13.23 15.06
CA ILE A 61 -6.59 -13.70 13.77
C ILE A 61 -7.14 -15.09 13.48
N GLU A 62 -7.82 -15.24 12.35
CA GLU A 62 -8.26 -16.54 11.85
C GLU A 62 -7.09 -17.21 11.10
N ALA A 63 -6.63 -18.33 11.64
CA ALA A 63 -5.52 -19.08 11.06
C ALA A 63 -5.95 -19.82 9.79
N GLY A 64 -5.09 -19.79 8.77
CA GLY A 64 -5.33 -20.44 7.49
C GLY A 64 -4.59 -19.73 6.36
N PRO A 65 -4.60 -20.32 5.15
CA PRO A 65 -4.10 -19.64 3.97
C PRO A 65 -4.97 -18.42 3.66
N PHE A 66 -4.33 -17.33 3.22
CA PHE A 66 -5.01 -16.16 2.68
C PHE A 66 -4.22 -15.64 1.48
N ASP A 67 -4.90 -14.95 0.58
CA ASP A 67 -4.31 -14.22 -0.52
C ASP A 67 -4.89 -12.81 -0.59
N THR A 68 -4.10 -11.88 -1.08
CA THR A 68 -4.53 -10.50 -1.31
C THR A 68 -3.76 -9.92 -2.48
N VAL A 69 -4.42 -9.04 -3.24
CA VAL A 69 -3.85 -8.39 -4.43
C VAL A 69 -3.91 -6.88 -4.24
N VAL A 70 -2.78 -6.21 -4.50
CA VAL A 70 -2.71 -4.75 -4.60
C VAL A 70 -2.23 -4.38 -5.99
N LEU A 71 -2.94 -3.46 -6.64
CA LEU A 71 -2.59 -2.95 -7.96
C LEU A 71 -1.92 -1.59 -7.83
N PHE A 72 -0.67 -1.48 -8.31
CA PHE A 72 -0.02 -0.19 -8.52
C PHE A 72 -0.34 0.32 -9.91
N LYS A 73 -0.86 1.55 -10.00
CA LYS A 73 -1.12 2.22 -11.26
C LYS A 73 -0.24 3.45 -11.39
N ILE A 74 0.63 3.45 -12.39
CA ILE A 74 1.50 4.57 -12.75
C ILE A 74 0.98 5.13 -14.07
N ASN A 75 0.71 6.43 -14.09
CA ASN A 75 0.36 7.14 -15.32
C ASN A 75 1.46 8.14 -15.64
N TYR A 76 1.73 8.32 -16.93
CA TYR A 76 2.54 9.44 -17.42
C TYR A 76 1.62 10.63 -17.64
N ASN A 77 2.06 11.81 -17.21
CA ASN A 77 1.38 13.08 -17.48
C ASN A 77 2.06 13.81 -18.63
#